data_AF-A0A7W1H737-F1
#
_entry.id   AF-A0A7W1H737-F1
#
_cell.length_a   1.000
_cell.length_b   1.000
_cell.length_c   1.000
_cell.angle_alpha   90.00
_cell.angle_beta   90.00
_cell.angle_gamma   90.00
#
_symmetry.space_group_name_H-M   'P 1'
#
loop_
_entity.id
_entity.type
_entity.pdbx_description
1 polymer ?
#
loop_
_entity_poly.entity_id
_entity_poly.type
_entity_poly.pdbx_seq_one_letter_code
_entity_poly.pdbx_strand_id
1 'polypeptide(L)'
;FEATHAILEKLLGEQPDNASAWSLLGRVEAALGRKEEAVKAGLRGCELLPLSREPTSGLRPLLDLARTYAALGEKDLALQQLATSAGQMMGVTYGQLNLGPEWDSLRGDPRFEKIVQSLAPKGNAASSKK
;
A
#
# COMPACT_ATOMS: atom_id res chain seq x y z
N PHE A 1 -4.86 4.52 18.07
CA PHE A 1 -5.26 3.38 17.22
C PHE A 1 -6.48 2.64 17.78
N GLU A 2 -6.56 2.32 19.08
CA GLU A 2 -7.73 1.62 19.66
C GLU A 2 -9.09 2.33 19.44
N ALA A 3 -9.17 3.65 19.63
CA ALA A 3 -10.40 4.39 19.36
C ALA A 3 -10.81 4.33 17.87
N THR A 4 -9.83 4.38 16.97
CA THR A 4 -10.05 4.25 15.52
C THR A 4 -10.53 2.84 15.16
N HIS A 5 -9.95 1.80 15.77
CA HIS A 5 -10.38 0.43 15.63
C HIS A 5 -11.87 0.28 15.99
N ALA A 6 -12.30 0.78 17.15
CA ALA A 6 -13.70 0.69 17.59
C ALA A 6 -14.68 1.40 16.63
N ILE A 7 -14.28 2.54 16.06
CA ILE A 7 -15.08 3.27 15.06
C ILE A 7 -15.20 2.45 13.77
N LEU A 8 -14.11 1.84 13.32
CA LEU A 8 -14.09 1.03 12.09
C LEU A 8 -14.89 -0.25 12.23
N GLU A 9 -14.80 -0.94 13.37
CA GLU A 9 -15.61 -2.13 13.67
C GLU A 9 -17.11 -1.80 13.61
N LYS A 10 -17.53 -0.68 14.23
CA LYS A 10 -18.92 -0.23 14.14
C LYS A 10 -19.33 0.07 12.70
N LEU A 11 -18.51 0.83 11.96
CA LEU A 11 -18.78 1.17 10.57
C LEU A 11 -18.90 -0.08 9.70
N LEU A 12 -18.05 -1.09 9.90
CA LEU A 12 -18.07 -2.34 9.15
C LEU A 12 -19.24 -3.24 9.53
N GLY A 13 -19.76 -3.14 10.75
CA GLY A 13 -21.03 -3.74 11.12
C GLY A 13 -22.22 -3.16 10.35
N GLU A 14 -22.20 -1.86 10.04
CA GLU A 14 -23.22 -1.17 9.26
C GLU A 14 -22.99 -1.28 7.74
N GLN A 15 -21.73 -1.32 7.32
CA GLN A 15 -21.30 -1.31 5.92
C GLN A 15 -20.22 -2.38 5.66
N PRO A 16 -20.60 -3.67 5.66
CA PRO A 16 -19.64 -4.78 5.56
C PRO A 16 -18.86 -4.83 4.24
N ASP A 17 -19.35 -4.17 3.20
CA ASP A 17 -18.70 -4.13 1.88
C ASP A 17 -17.90 -2.84 1.64
N ASN A 18 -17.64 -2.06 2.69
CA ASN A 18 -16.81 -0.86 2.60
C ASN A 18 -15.32 -1.20 2.52
N ALA A 19 -14.81 -1.39 1.30
CA ALA A 19 -13.42 -1.75 1.03
C ALA A 19 -12.38 -0.78 1.63
N SER A 20 -12.70 0.51 1.69
CA SER A 20 -11.81 1.53 2.27
C SER A 20 -11.72 1.39 3.79
N ALA A 21 -12.84 1.10 4.46
CA ALA A 21 -12.87 0.85 5.89
C ALA A 21 -12.08 -0.43 6.25
N TRP A 22 -12.22 -1.51 5.47
CA TRP A 22 -11.41 -2.73 5.64
C TRP A 22 -9.91 -2.47 5.46
N SER A 23 -9.53 -1.72 4.43
CA SER A 23 -8.12 -1.37 4.18
C SER A 23 -7.52 -0.54 5.32
N LEU A 24 -8.30 0.40 5.86
CA LEU A 24 -7.87 1.21 7.01
C LEU A 24 -7.81 0.39 8.29
N LEU A 25 -8.76 -0.54 8.51
CA LEU A 25 -8.72 -1.46 9.65
C LEU A 25 -7.42 -2.28 9.62
N GLY A 26 -7.05 -2.83 8.47
CA GLY A 26 -5.78 -3.57 8.32
C GLY A 26 -4.56 -2.75 8.77
N ARG A 27 -4.50 -1.47 8.40
CA ARG A 27 -3.43 -0.56 8.83
C ARG A 27 -3.46 -0.26 10.33
N VAL A 28 -4.65 -0.11 10.90
CA VAL A 28 -4.85 0.15 12.34
C VAL A 28 -4.42 -1.06 13.15
N GLU A 29 -4.81 -2.27 12.74
CA GLU A 29 -4.42 -3.51 13.40
C GLU A 29 -2.91 -3.74 13.35
N ALA A 30 -2.27 -3.45 12.20
CA ALA A 30 -0.81 -3.53 12.10
C ALA A 30 -0.11 -2.55 13.06
N ALA A 31 -0.64 -1.33 13.19
CA ALA A 31 -0.11 -0.34 14.13
C ALA A 31 -0.33 -0.74 15.61
N LEU A 32 -1.31 -1.61 15.89
CA LEU A 32 -1.55 -2.19 17.22
C LEU A 32 -0.75 -3.48 17.45
N GLY A 33 0.01 -3.97 16.46
CA GLY A 33 0.79 -5.21 16.55
C GLY A 33 -0.05 -6.48 16.37
N ARG A 34 -1.30 -6.37 15.91
CA ARG A 34 -2.23 -7.49 15.69
C ARG A 34 -2.11 -7.98 14.25
N LYS A 35 -1.12 -8.84 14.04
CA LYS A 35 -0.63 -9.20 12.70
C LYS A 35 -1.67 -9.93 11.87
N GLU A 36 -2.30 -10.95 12.44
CA GLU A 36 -3.26 -11.81 11.74
C GLU A 36 -4.51 -11.02 11.33
N GLU A 37 -5.02 -10.19 12.23
CA GLU A 37 -6.17 -9.30 12.01
C GLU A 37 -5.85 -8.27 10.93
N ALA A 38 -4.65 -7.70 10.97
CA ALA A 38 -4.19 -6.72 9.99
C ALA A 38 -4.18 -7.27 8.56
N VAL A 39 -3.61 -8.47 8.38
CA VAL A 39 -3.56 -9.14 7.07
C VAL A 39 -4.96 -9.51 6.61
N LYS A 40 -5.79 -10.09 7.50
CA LYS A 40 -7.17 -10.47 7.17
C LYS A 40 -7.98 -9.27 6.69
N ALA A 41 -7.94 -8.15 7.41
CA ALA A 41 -8.67 -6.94 7.06
C ALA A 41 -8.15 -6.30 5.75
N GLY A 42 -6.82 -6.25 5.57
CA GLY A 42 -6.22 -5.74 4.33
C GLY A 42 -6.61 -6.56 3.09
N LEU A 43 -6.57 -7.89 3.20
CA LEU A 43 -7.01 -8.79 2.12
C LEU A 43 -8.49 -8.60 1.81
N ARG A 44 -9.34 -8.44 2.83
CA ARG A 44 -10.77 -8.18 2.62
C ARG A 44 -11.02 -6.90 1.82
N GLY A 45 -10.23 -5.85 2.04
CA GLY A 45 -10.27 -4.64 1.23
C GLY A 45 -9.97 -4.89 -0.25
N CYS A 46 -8.96 -5.71 -0.54
CA CYS A 46 -8.61 -6.11 -1.92
C CYS A 46 -9.64 -7.04 -2.56
N GLU A 47 -10.30 -7.92 -1.79
CA GLU A 47 -11.37 -8.79 -2.29
C GLU A 47 -12.61 -7.99 -2.75
N LEU A 48 -12.96 -6.94 -2.00
CA LEU A 48 -14.13 -6.09 -2.29
C LEU A 48 -13.91 -5.17 -3.49
N LEU A 49 -12.66 -4.75 -3.73
CA LEU A 49 -12.27 -3.97 -4.92
C LEU A 49 -11.09 -4.65 -5.63
N PRO A 50 -11.35 -5.76 -6.34
CA PRO A 50 -10.28 -6.52 -6.97
C PRO A 50 -9.71 -5.74 -8.15
N LEU A 51 -8.38 -5.64 -8.19
CA LEU A 51 -7.65 -4.92 -9.22
C LEU A 51 -7.99 -5.40 -10.64
N SER A 52 -8.31 -6.70 -10.81
CA SER A 52 -8.68 -7.29 -12.11
C SER A 52 -10.00 -6.77 -12.68
N ARG A 53 -10.92 -6.33 -11.82
CA ARG A 53 -12.23 -5.82 -12.22
C ARG A 53 -12.29 -4.30 -12.18
N GLU A 54 -11.65 -3.69 -11.18
CA GLU A 54 -11.65 -2.26 -10.94
C GLU A 54 -10.20 -1.72 -10.93
N PRO A 55 -9.52 -1.63 -12.09
CA PRO A 55 -8.09 -1.29 -12.15
C PRO A 55 -7.73 0.05 -11.51
N THR A 56 -8.65 1.02 -11.55
CA THR A 56 -8.45 2.35 -10.96
C THR A 56 -8.63 2.31 -9.44
N SER A 57 -9.76 1.79 -8.98
CA SER A 57 -10.14 1.82 -7.57
C SER A 57 -9.43 0.74 -6.74
N GLY A 58 -9.11 -0.41 -7.35
CA GLY A 58 -8.44 -1.54 -6.72
C GLY A 58 -6.97 -1.33 -6.40
N LEU A 59 -6.33 -0.29 -6.97
CA LEU A 59 -4.96 0.08 -6.62
C LEU A 59 -4.87 0.65 -5.20
N ARG A 60 -5.93 1.28 -4.70
CA ARG A 60 -5.93 1.84 -3.34
C ARG A 60 -5.83 0.76 -2.25
N PRO A 61 -6.73 -0.24 -2.17
CA PRO A 61 -6.62 -1.30 -1.18
C PRO A 61 -5.32 -2.11 -1.36
N LEU A 62 -4.86 -2.31 -2.60
CA LEU A 62 -3.57 -2.95 -2.87
C LEU A 62 -2.39 -2.21 -2.22
N LEU A 63 -2.37 -0.87 -2.32
CA LEU A 63 -1.34 -0.05 -1.69
C LEU A 63 -1.46 -0.01 -0.18
N ASP A 64 -2.67 0.04 0.36
CA ASP A 64 -2.87 -0.02 1.80
C ASP A 64 -2.44 -1.41 2.36
N LEU A 65 -2.66 -2.50 1.62
CA LEU A 65 -2.14 -3.83 1.94
C LEU A 65 -0.60 -3.87 1.88
N ALA A 66 0.02 -3.23 0.88
CA ALA A 66 1.48 -3.11 0.81
C ALA A 66 2.06 -2.41 2.05
N ARG A 67 1.42 -1.33 2.50
CA ARG A 67 1.80 -0.60 3.73
C ARG A 67 1.64 -1.46 4.98
N THR A 68 0.54 -2.21 5.06
CA THR A 68 0.29 -3.15 6.17
C THR A 68 1.39 -4.19 6.25
N TYR A 69 1.77 -4.82 5.13
CA TYR A 69 2.88 -5.77 5.10
C TYR A 69 4.22 -5.13 5.48
N ALA A 70 4.52 -3.92 4.97
CA ALA A 70 5.75 -3.22 5.31
C ALA A 70 5.86 -2.91 6.82
N ALA A 71 4.74 -2.51 7.44
CA ALA A 71 4.66 -2.24 8.87
C ALA A 71 4.83 -3.51 9.73
N LEU A 72 4.37 -4.66 9.24
CA LEU A 72 4.51 -5.96 9.90
C LEU A 72 5.87 -6.63 9.65
N GLY A 73 6.75 -6.02 8.86
CA GLY A 73 8.05 -6.59 8.47
C GLY A 73 7.97 -7.67 7.38
N GLU A 74 6.79 -7.86 6.76
CA GLU A 74 6.54 -8.82 5.68
C GLU A 74 7.04 -8.27 4.33
N LYS A 75 8.37 -8.10 4.22
CA LYS A 75 9.00 -7.39 3.09
C LYS A 75 8.65 -7.99 1.73
N ASP A 76 8.67 -9.31 1.61
CA ASP A 76 8.41 -10.00 0.35
C ASP A 76 6.98 -9.72 -0.15
N LEU A 77 6.00 -9.78 0.75
CA LEU A 77 4.59 -9.51 0.42
C LEU A 77 4.37 -8.04 0.10
N ALA A 78 5.00 -7.12 0.85
CA ALA A 78 4.94 -5.69 0.56
C ALA A 78 5.50 -5.37 -0.83
N LEU A 79 6.67 -5.92 -1.16
CA LEU A 79 7.33 -5.72 -2.45
C LEU A 79 6.52 -6.28 -3.62
N GLN A 80 5.85 -7.42 -3.43
CA GLN A 80 4.95 -7.97 -4.44
C GLN A 80 3.82 -6.99 -4.79
N GLN A 81 3.18 -6.40 -3.79
CA GLN A 81 2.10 -5.43 -4.02
C GLN A 81 2.63 -4.14 -4.68
N LEU A 82 3.79 -3.65 -4.25
CA LEU A 82 4.43 -2.48 -4.84
C LEU A 82 4.83 -2.70 -6.30
N ALA A 83 5.34 -3.88 -6.64
CA ALA A 83 5.69 -4.23 -8.01
C ALA A 83 4.46 -4.25 -8.93
N THR A 84 3.31 -4.72 -8.42
CA THR A 84 2.04 -4.68 -9.16
C THR A 84 1.52 -3.25 -9.35
N SER A 85 1.71 -2.38 -8.35
CA SER A 85 1.25 -1.00 -8.42
C SER A 85 2.15 -0.10 -9.28
N ALA A 86 3.46 -0.37 -9.33
CA ALA A 86 4.42 0.46 -10.04
C ALA A 86 4.11 0.55 -11.54
N GLY A 87 4.12 1.77 -12.08
CA GLY A 87 3.88 2.05 -13.49
C GLY A 87 2.39 2.12 -13.88
N GLN A 88 1.47 1.82 -12.95
CA GLN A 88 0.05 2.04 -13.15
C GLN A 88 -0.27 3.54 -13.06
N MET A 89 -1.22 4.02 -13.87
CA MET A 89 -1.58 5.46 -13.94
C MET A 89 -1.98 6.03 -12.57
N MET A 90 -2.69 5.24 -11.76
CA MET A 90 -3.11 5.59 -10.39
C MET A 90 -2.35 4.79 -9.32
N GLY A 91 -1.19 4.26 -9.70
CA GLY A 91 -0.36 3.43 -8.83
C GLY A 91 0.54 4.23 -7.91
N VAL A 92 1.44 3.52 -7.22
CA VAL A 92 2.44 4.16 -6.37
C VAL A 92 3.38 5.03 -7.21
N THR A 93 3.72 6.18 -6.64
CA THR A 93 4.59 7.18 -7.27
C THR A 93 6.00 7.13 -6.70
N TYR A 94 6.97 7.63 -7.48
CA TYR A 94 8.34 7.80 -7.02
C TYR A 94 8.42 8.59 -5.70
N GLY A 95 7.70 9.71 -5.59
CA GLY A 95 7.71 10.55 -4.39
C GLY A 95 7.20 9.82 -3.15
N GLN A 96 6.15 9.01 -3.29
CA GLN A 96 5.63 8.20 -2.19
C GLN A 96 6.65 7.19 -1.69
N LEU A 97 7.33 6.47 -2.59
CA LEU A 97 8.35 5.50 -2.18
C LEU A 97 9.62 6.17 -1.62
N ASN A 98 10.07 7.25 -2.27
CA ASN A 98 11.32 7.89 -1.91
C ASN A 98 11.22 8.66 -0.58
N LEU A 99 10.07 9.24 -0.25
CA LEU A 99 9.89 10.13 0.91
C LEU A 99 9.00 9.54 2.01
N GLY A 100 8.18 8.53 1.72
CA GLY A 100 7.24 7.97 2.70
C GLY A 100 7.95 7.17 3.79
N PRO A 101 7.75 7.49 5.09
CA PRO A 101 8.35 6.74 6.20
C PRO A 101 7.74 5.34 6.35
N GLU A 102 6.55 5.10 5.79
CA GLU A 102 5.93 3.77 5.80
C GLU A 102 6.75 2.71 5.05
N TRP A 103 7.72 3.13 4.22
CA TRP A 103 8.59 2.26 3.44
C TRP A 103 9.99 2.10 4.02
N ASP A 104 10.28 2.70 5.17
CA ASP A 104 11.62 2.70 5.75
C ASP A 104 12.13 1.28 6.02
N SER A 105 11.25 0.35 6.36
CA SER A 105 11.59 -1.08 6.55
C SER A 105 12.04 -1.78 5.26
N LEU A 106 11.70 -1.23 4.09
CA LEU A 106 12.05 -1.77 2.77
C LEU A 106 13.31 -1.14 2.16
N ARG A 107 13.75 0.01 2.68
CA ARG A 107 14.95 0.71 2.18
C ARG A 107 16.20 -0.16 2.32
N GLY A 108 17.03 -0.16 1.28
CA GLY A 108 18.20 -1.02 1.20
C GLY A 108 17.93 -2.43 0.69
N ASP A 109 16.66 -2.85 0.50
CA ASP A 109 16.35 -4.05 -0.28
C ASP A 109 16.53 -3.74 -1.79
N PRO A 110 17.41 -4.47 -2.52
CA PRO A 110 17.65 -4.20 -3.93
C PRO A 110 16.38 -4.23 -4.81
N ARG A 111 15.37 -5.01 -4.42
CA ARG A 111 14.09 -5.10 -5.14
C ARG A 111 13.27 -3.83 -4.94
N PHE A 112 13.27 -3.26 -3.73
CA PHE A 112 12.64 -1.98 -3.45
C PHE A 112 13.28 -0.86 -4.27
N GLU A 113 14.61 -0.77 -4.22
CA GLU A 113 15.38 0.27 -4.92
C GLU A 113 15.15 0.20 -6.44
N LYS A 114 15.03 -1.01 -7.01
CA LYS A 114 14.69 -1.20 -8.41
C LYS A 114 13.30 -0.66 -8.77
N ILE A 115 12.31 -0.84 -7.90
CA ILE A 115 10.96 -0.26 -8.08
C ILE A 115 11.01 1.27 -7.99
N VAL A 116 11.74 1.82 -7.02
CA VAL A 116 11.92 3.28 -6.90
C VAL A 116 12.56 3.84 -8.16
N GLN A 117 13.64 3.23 -8.64
CA GLN A 117 14.35 3.68 -9.84
C GLN A 117 13.50 3.61 -11.10
N SER A 118 12.63 2.59 -11.24
CA SER A 118 11.76 2.48 -12.43
C SER A 118 10.72 3.60 -12.52
N LEU A 119 10.36 4.19 -11.38
CA LEU A 119 9.41 5.30 -11.28
C LEU A 119 10.07 6.68 -11.29
N ALA A 120 11.40 6.73 -11.18
CA ALA A 120 12.13 7.98 -11.11
C ALA A 120 11.83 8.87 -12.34
N PRO A 121 11.70 10.20 -12.15
CA PRO A 121 11.55 11.11 -13.27
C PRO A 121 12.70 10.90 -14.25
N LYS A 122 12.37 10.69 -15.53
CA LYS A 122 13.37 10.73 -16.59
C LYS A 122 13.83 12.18 -16.69
N GLY A 123 14.95 12.52 -16.06
CA GLY A 123 15.51 13.86 -16.12
C GLY A 123 15.66 14.30 -17.58
N ASN A 124 15.38 15.58 -17.86
CA ASN A 124 15.63 16.24 -19.15
C ASN A 124 17.09 15.96 -19.60
N ALA A 125 17.28 14.91 -20.38
CA ALA A 125 18.49 14.73 -21.15
C ALA A 125 18.40 15.70 -22.33
N ALA A 126 19.31 16.67 -22.36
CA ALA A 126 19.57 17.67 -23.40
C ALA A 126 18.85 19.04 -23.29
N SER A 127 19.49 19.97 -22.57
CA SER A 127 19.81 21.32 -23.10
C SER A 127 20.80 22.02 -22.17
N SER A 128 21.98 21.42 -22.06
CA SER A 128 23.20 22.12 -21.69
C SER A 128 24.34 21.48 -22.46
N LYS A 129 24.43 21.84 -23.75
CA LYS A 129 25.70 21.87 -24.45
C LYS A 129 25.94 23.32 -24.86
N LYS A 130 27.12 23.77 -24.49
CA LYS A 130 27.77 25.04 -24.81
C LYS A 130 27.60 25.46 -26.26
#